data_AF-A0A5D2N5P3-F1
#
_entry.id   AF-A0A5D2N5P3-F1
#
_cell.length_a   1.000
_cell.length_b   1.000
_cell.length_c   1.000
_cell.angle_alpha   90.00
_cell.angle_beta   90.00
_cell.angle_gamma   90.00
#
_symmetry.space_group_name_H-M   'P 1'
#
loop_
_entity.id
_entity.type
_entity.pdbx_description
1 polymer ?
#
loop_
_entity_poly.entity_id
_entity_poly.type
_entity_poly.pdbx_seq_one_letter_code
_entity_poly.pdbx_strand_id
1 'polypeptide(L)'
;MGKDDLVLVESRQQLSDGSFRDRFRPLSEKMKPNETVEEAVARAVKEELGSVIDTGSVRIVPGSYIKKLEERNSASYPGLPARYVLHSVDAWVEGLPEEDFCTDEQEEYQDLNGTMELEKAVSVRKHFWKWVSSDSLHS
;
A
#
# COMPACT_ATOMS: atom_id res chain seq x y z
N MET A 1 0.42 -14.84 6.68
CA MET A 1 -0.56 -15.70 5.99
C MET A 1 -1.81 -15.76 6.82
N GLY A 2 -2.91 -15.11 6.44
CA GLY A 2 -4.13 -15.04 7.26
C GLY A 2 -4.73 -16.40 7.60
N LYS A 3 -5.79 -16.39 8.41
CA LYS A 3 -6.70 -17.54 8.62
C LYS A 3 -7.04 -18.09 7.22
N ASP A 4 -6.80 -19.38 7.01
CA ASP A 4 -7.05 -20.11 5.74
C ASP A 4 -6.12 -19.82 4.53
N ASP A 5 -4.86 -19.45 4.77
CA ASP A 5 -3.84 -19.21 3.71
C ASP A 5 -4.21 -18.08 2.72
N LEU A 6 -5.01 -17.14 3.24
CA LEU A 6 -5.41 -15.95 2.53
C LEU A 6 -4.39 -14.82 2.73
N VAL A 7 -4.24 -14.01 1.70
CA VAL A 7 -3.39 -12.81 1.68
C VAL A 7 -4.25 -11.62 1.30
N LEU A 8 -3.98 -10.48 1.94
CA LEU A 8 -4.69 -9.25 1.67
C LEU A 8 -4.08 -8.56 0.45
N VAL A 9 -4.92 -8.23 -0.52
CA VAL A 9 -4.52 -7.48 -1.72
C VAL A 9 -5.37 -6.25 -1.89
N GLU A 10 -4.74 -5.17 -2.33
CA GLU A 10 -5.42 -4.03 -2.89
C GLU A 10 -5.91 -4.40 -4.29
N SER A 11 -7.20 -4.65 -4.43
CA SER A 11 -7.80 -5.03 -5.71
C SER A 11 -7.86 -3.85 -6.68
N ARG A 12 -8.35 -2.70 -6.20
CA ARG A 12 -8.51 -1.47 -6.98
C ARG A 12 -8.47 -0.24 -6.08
N GLN A 13 -8.31 0.91 -6.72
CA GLN A 13 -8.38 2.23 -6.09
C GLN A 13 -9.48 3.06 -6.71
N GLN A 14 -10.13 3.90 -5.91
CA GLN A 14 -10.91 5.03 -6.41
C GLN A 14 -10.08 6.30 -6.30
N LEU A 15 -10.00 7.05 -7.40
CA LEU A 15 -9.25 8.29 -7.48
C LEU A 15 -10.13 9.52 -7.20
N SER A 16 -9.50 10.68 -6.99
CA SER A 16 -10.18 11.94 -6.66
C SER A 16 -11.11 12.46 -7.76
N ASP A 17 -10.87 12.07 -9.01
CA ASP A 17 -11.74 12.36 -10.16
C ASP A 17 -12.90 11.35 -10.33
N GLY A 18 -13.02 10.39 -9.41
CA GLY A 18 -14.04 9.34 -9.41
C GLY A 18 -13.70 8.14 -10.30
N SER A 19 -12.59 8.18 -11.04
CA SER A 19 -12.13 7.03 -11.83
C SER A 19 -11.59 5.91 -10.94
N PHE A 20 -11.50 4.71 -11.51
CA PHE A 20 -10.96 3.53 -10.83
C PHE A 20 -9.70 3.04 -11.51
N ARG A 21 -8.78 2.50 -10.71
CA ARG A 21 -7.54 1.88 -11.17
C ARG A 21 -7.40 0.49 -10.55
N ASP A 22 -7.25 -0.53 -11.39
CA ASP A 22 -6.95 -1.88 -10.94
C ASP A 22 -5.49 -1.99 -10.49
N ARG A 23 -5.25 -2.82 -9.47
CA ARG A 23 -3.97 -2.90 -8.77
C ARG A 23 -3.56 -4.36 -8.57
N PHE A 24 -4.44 -5.13 -7.94
CA PHE A 24 -4.27 -6.54 -7.59
C PHE A 24 -2.87 -6.84 -7.01
N ARG A 25 -2.47 -6.06 -6.01
CA ARG A 25 -1.15 -6.15 -5.38
C ARG A 25 -1.23 -6.09 -3.87
N PRO A 26 -0.26 -6.64 -3.13
CA PRO A 26 -0.18 -6.41 -1.68
C PRO A 26 -0.11 -4.92 -1.34
N LEU A 27 -0.41 -4.57 -0.09
CA LEU A 27 -0.15 -3.23 0.45
C LEU A 27 1.27 -2.79 0.08
N SER A 28 1.38 -1.67 -0.64
CA SER A 28 2.60 -1.28 -1.35
C SER A 28 2.81 0.22 -1.26
N GLU A 29 3.63 0.63 -0.31
CA GLU A 29 3.94 2.02 -0.06
C GLU A 29 5.38 2.40 -0.42
N LYS A 30 5.58 3.68 -0.73
CA LYS A 30 6.92 4.19 -1.01
C LYS A 30 7.64 4.41 0.31
N MET A 31 8.84 3.84 0.43
CA MET A 31 9.69 4.14 1.58
C MET A 31 10.12 5.62 1.59
N LYS A 32 9.97 6.29 2.73
CA LYS A 32 10.45 7.64 3.00
C LYS A 32 11.97 7.62 3.25
N PRO A 33 12.68 8.75 3.05
CA PRO A 33 14.10 8.82 3.38
C PRO A 33 14.35 8.56 4.86
N ASN A 34 15.40 7.80 5.17
CA ASN A 34 15.89 7.53 6.53
C ASN A 34 14.96 6.71 7.44
N GLU A 35 13.94 6.03 6.91
CA GLU A 35 13.17 5.05 7.69
C GLU A 35 13.70 3.63 7.49
N THR A 36 13.56 2.81 8.53
CA THR A 36 13.78 1.36 8.51
C THR A 36 12.61 0.65 7.83
N VAL A 37 12.79 -0.63 7.46
CA VAL A 37 11.71 -1.43 6.86
C VAL A 37 10.55 -1.58 7.84
N GLU A 38 10.86 -1.77 9.12
CA GLU A 38 9.90 -1.90 10.20
C GLU A 38 9.07 -0.62 10.39
N GLU A 39 9.72 0.54 10.36
CA GLU A 39 9.04 1.84 10.42
C GLU A 39 8.16 2.07 9.18
N ALA A 40 8.65 1.72 7.99
CA ALA A 40 7.87 1.81 6.75
C ALA A 40 6.62 0.92 6.79
N VAL A 41 6.75 -0.31 7.28
CA VAL A 41 5.63 -1.26 7.40
C VAL A 41 4.59 -0.75 8.38
N ALA A 42 5.02 -0.31 9.57
CA ALA A 42 4.11 0.23 10.58
C ALA A 42 3.38 1.48 10.07
N ARG A 43 4.10 2.37 9.37
CA ARG A 43 3.54 3.57 8.76
C ARG A 43 2.53 3.22 7.67
N ALA A 44 2.89 2.35 6.74
CA ALA A 44 2.02 1.97 5.62
C ALA A 44 0.72 1.31 6.09
N VAL A 45 0.79 0.41 7.10
CA VAL A 45 -0.40 -0.17 7.71
C VAL A 45 -1.26 0.90 8.40
N LYS A 46 -0.64 1.85 9.10
CA LYS A 46 -1.39 2.94 9.74
C LYS A 46 -2.06 3.87 8.73
N GLU A 47 -1.36 4.25 7.67
CA GLU A 47 -1.86 5.18 6.63
C GLU A 47 -3.00 4.53 5.83
N GLU A 48 -2.81 3.31 5.32
CA GLU A 48 -3.78 2.68 4.42
C GLU A 48 -4.86 1.83 5.12
N LEU A 49 -4.56 1.21 6.27
CA LEU A 49 -5.48 0.31 6.99
C LEU A 49 -5.98 0.88 8.33
N GLY A 50 -5.41 2.01 8.79
CA GLY A 50 -5.70 2.62 10.10
C GLY A 50 -7.16 2.99 10.35
N SER A 51 -7.96 3.20 9.31
CA SER A 51 -9.39 3.53 9.45
C SER A 51 -10.27 2.34 9.85
N VAL A 52 -9.75 1.10 9.70
CA VAL A 52 -10.47 -0.13 10.04
C VAL A 52 -9.81 -0.90 11.18
N ILE A 53 -8.63 -0.48 11.65
CA ILE A 53 -7.94 -1.06 12.80
C ILE A 53 -7.86 -0.04 13.93
N ASP A 54 -8.41 -0.39 15.10
CA ASP A 54 -8.54 0.56 16.23
C ASP A 54 -7.19 0.75 16.95
N THR A 55 -6.45 -0.36 17.13
CA THR A 55 -5.13 -0.42 17.79
C THR A 55 -4.25 -1.53 17.21
N GLY A 56 -4.55 -1.96 15.97
CA GLY A 56 -4.00 -3.16 15.35
C GLY A 56 -2.49 -3.28 15.51
N SER A 57 -2.05 -4.31 16.22
CA SER A 57 -0.62 -4.59 16.33
C SER A 57 -0.12 -5.16 15.01
N VAL A 58 1.01 -4.63 14.53
CA VAL A 58 1.69 -5.13 13.32
C VAL A 58 2.87 -5.97 13.75
N ARG A 59 2.90 -7.23 13.30
CA ARG A 59 4.00 -8.17 13.57
C ARG A 59 4.56 -8.70 12.27
N ILE A 60 5.78 -8.27 11.94
CA ILE A 60 6.51 -8.80 10.79
C ILE A 60 6.89 -10.25 11.07
N VAL A 61 6.65 -11.14 10.10
CA VAL A 61 7.02 -12.54 10.17
C VAL A 61 8.56 -12.65 10.13
N PRO A 62 9.21 -13.20 11.17
CA PRO A 62 10.66 -13.33 11.18
C PRO A 62 11.17 -14.13 9.97
N GLY A 63 12.18 -13.59 9.28
CA GLY A 63 12.80 -14.23 8.11
C GLY A 63 12.03 -14.08 6.79
N SER A 64 10.88 -13.39 6.76
CA SER A 64 10.12 -13.14 5.52
C SER A 64 10.67 -12.03 4.64
N TYR A 65 11.65 -11.26 5.14
CA TYR A 65 12.16 -10.10 4.43
C TYR A 65 12.89 -10.49 3.14
N ILE A 66 12.45 -9.90 2.03
CA ILE A 66 13.00 -10.06 0.70
C ILE A 66 13.34 -8.68 0.14
N LYS A 67 14.55 -8.56 -0.43
CA LYS A 67 14.98 -7.38 -1.17
C LYS A 67 15.19 -7.74 -2.63
N LYS A 68 14.48 -7.07 -3.54
CA LYS A 68 14.58 -7.26 -4.98
C LYS A 68 14.98 -5.96 -5.68
N LEU A 69 15.91 -6.06 -6.63
CA LEU A 69 16.28 -4.97 -7.51
C LEU A 69 15.57 -5.15 -8.85
N GLU A 70 14.83 -4.14 -9.31
CA GLU A 70 14.20 -4.14 -10.63
C GLU A 70 14.66 -2.93 -11.45
N GLU A 71 15.11 -3.18 -12.67
CA GLU A 71 15.50 -2.15 -13.62
C GLU A 71 14.51 -2.17 -14.79
N ARG A 72 13.88 -1.04 -15.08
CA ARG A 72 12.92 -0.89 -16.17
C ARG A 72 12.91 0.54 -16.69
N ASN A 73 12.36 0.77 -17.87
CA ASN A 73 12.11 2.13 -18.34
C ASN A 73 11.13 2.85 -17.41
N SER A 74 11.42 4.11 -17.09
CA SER A 74 10.55 4.93 -16.26
C SER A 74 9.23 5.21 -16.98
N ALA A 75 8.11 4.84 -16.36
CA ALA A 75 6.79 5.18 -16.87
C ALA A 75 6.54 6.70 -16.87
N SER A 76 7.12 7.42 -15.91
CA SER A 76 6.99 8.88 -15.78
C SER A 76 7.97 9.65 -16.68
N TYR A 77 9.07 9.01 -17.10
CA TYR A 77 10.09 9.62 -17.95
C TYR A 77 10.51 8.64 -19.07
N PRO A 78 9.71 8.53 -20.15
CA PRO A 78 9.97 7.59 -21.23
C PRO A 78 11.40 7.70 -21.79
N GLY A 79 12.07 6.56 -21.92
CA GLY A 79 13.45 6.48 -22.43
C GLY A 79 14.55 6.62 -21.37
N LEU A 80 14.20 6.97 -20.11
CA LEU A 80 15.16 6.95 -19.01
C LEU A 80 15.08 5.63 -18.23
N PRO A 81 16.23 5.00 -17.91
CA PRO A 81 16.25 3.83 -17.04
C PRO A 81 15.86 4.24 -15.61
N ALA A 82 15.01 3.44 -14.99
CA ALA A 82 14.62 3.54 -13.59
C ALA A 82 15.02 2.27 -12.85
N ARG A 83 15.50 2.46 -11.61
CA ARG A 83 15.90 1.39 -10.71
C ARG A 83 15.02 1.41 -9.47
N TYR A 84 14.28 0.34 -9.25
CA TYR A 84 13.40 0.15 -8.10
C TYR A 84 14.04 -0.84 -7.14
N VAL A 85 14.17 -0.45 -5.88
CA VAL A 85 14.58 -1.33 -4.79
C VAL A 85 13.30 -1.69 -4.03
N LEU A 86 12.81 -2.90 -4.24
CA LEU A 86 11.61 -3.40 -3.60
C LEU A 86 11.99 -4.13 -2.31
N HIS A 87 11.34 -3.72 -1.21
CA HIS A 87 11.44 -4.34 0.10
C HIS A 87 10.09 -4.99 0.39
N SER A 88 10.08 -6.31 0.54
CA SER A 88 8.87 -7.09 0.79
C SER A 88 9.01 -7.84 2.10
N VAL A 89 7.94 -7.86 2.89
CA VAL A 89 7.84 -8.62 4.13
C VAL A 89 6.44 -9.22 4.23
N ASP A 90 6.32 -10.34 4.94
CA ASP A 90 5.03 -10.80 5.40
C ASP A 90 4.73 -10.18 6.77
N ALA A 91 3.51 -9.69 6.95
CA ALA A 91 3.09 -9.10 8.21
C ALA A 91 1.74 -9.67 8.67
N TRP A 92 1.61 -9.80 9.98
CA TRP A 92 0.36 -10.02 10.67
C TRP A 92 -0.18 -8.70 11.17
N VAL A 93 -1.44 -8.41 10.88
CA VAL A 93 -2.13 -7.21 11.34
C VAL A 93 -3.38 -7.66 12.08
N GLU A 94 -3.47 -7.30 13.35
CA GLU A 94 -4.63 -7.64 14.18
C GLU A 94 -5.79 -6.67 13.94
N GLY A 95 -7.02 -7.19 14.01
CA GLY A 95 -8.24 -6.38 13.89
C GLY A 95 -8.71 -6.09 12.48
N LEU A 96 -8.12 -6.73 11.45
CA LEU A 96 -8.62 -6.59 10.08
C LEU A 96 -9.99 -7.28 9.90
N PRO A 97 -10.88 -6.72 9.06
CA PRO A 97 -12.14 -7.38 8.68
C PRO A 97 -11.90 -8.74 8.03
N GLU A 98 -12.76 -9.73 8.32
CA GLU A 98 -12.70 -11.07 7.71
C GLU A 98 -13.19 -11.07 6.24
N GLU A 99 -14.04 -10.12 5.86
CA GLU A 99 -14.60 -9.96 4.51
C GLU A 99 -13.89 -8.86 3.73
N ASP A 100 -14.14 -8.77 2.42
CA ASP A 100 -13.69 -7.65 1.58
C ASP A 100 -14.15 -6.29 2.18
N PHE A 101 -13.24 -5.31 2.21
CA PHE A 101 -13.49 -4.00 2.81
C PHE A 101 -12.86 -2.86 1.99
N CYS A 102 -13.14 -1.62 2.38
CA CYS A 102 -12.44 -0.46 1.84
C CYS A 102 -11.98 0.48 2.94
N THR A 103 -10.90 1.19 2.68
CA THR A 103 -10.37 2.25 3.55
C THR A 103 -10.29 3.56 2.79
N ASP A 104 -10.44 4.67 3.52
CA ASP A 104 -10.18 6.02 3.01
C ASP A 104 -8.70 6.36 3.16
N GLU A 105 -8.14 6.98 2.12
CA GLU A 105 -6.77 7.52 2.14
C GLU A 105 -6.73 8.76 3.04
N GLN A 106 -5.84 8.77 4.04
CA GLN A 106 -5.65 9.93 4.90
C GLN A 106 -4.84 11.00 4.15
N GLU A 107 -5.40 12.21 3.99
CA GLU A 107 -4.72 13.31 3.30
C GLU A 107 -3.42 13.71 4.04
N GLU A 108 -2.26 13.39 3.47
CA GLU A 108 -0.94 13.71 4.05
C GLU A 108 -0.62 15.22 4.06
N TYR A 109 -1.47 16.05 3.43
CA TYR A 109 -1.22 17.48 3.18
C TYR A 109 -2.32 18.38 3.76
N GLN A 110 -2.65 18.27 5.04
CA GLN A 110 -3.56 19.24 5.69
C GLN A 110 -2.86 20.43 6.35
N ASP A 111 -1.53 20.46 6.43
CA ASP A 111 -0.80 21.57 7.02
C ASP A 111 0.21 22.13 6.02
N LEU A 112 -0.09 23.30 5.43
CA LEU A 112 0.83 24.39 5.11
C LEU A 112 0.05 25.45 4.31
N ASN A 113 -0.45 26.47 5.03
CA ASN A 113 -0.92 27.77 4.51
C ASN A 113 -1.78 27.77 3.24
N GLY A 114 -3.09 27.95 3.43
CA GLY A 114 -4.06 28.22 2.38
C GLY A 114 -3.55 29.11 1.25
N THR A 115 -3.11 28.48 0.16
CA THR A 115 -2.95 29.09 -1.16
C THR A 115 -2.88 27.97 -2.20
N MET A 116 -4.03 27.75 -2.84
CA MET A 116 -4.21 27.57 -4.28
C MET A 116 -3.34 26.54 -5.04
N GLU A 117 -4.05 25.61 -5.70
CA GLU A 117 -3.66 24.82 -6.88
C GLU A 117 -3.09 23.39 -6.72
N LEU A 118 -3.46 22.62 -5.69
CA LEU A 118 -3.32 21.15 -5.73
C LEU A 118 -4.53 20.43 -6.35
N GLU A 119 -5.57 21.15 -6.78
CA GLU A 119 -6.80 20.60 -7.37
C GLU A 119 -6.63 19.88 -8.72
N LYS A 120 -5.41 19.83 -9.30
CA LYS A 120 -5.17 19.18 -10.60
C LYS A 120 -4.55 17.78 -10.53
N ALA A 121 -3.94 17.40 -9.41
CA ALA A 121 -3.33 16.08 -9.32
C ALA A 121 -4.39 15.05 -8.90
N VAL A 122 -4.62 14.05 -9.75
CA VAL A 122 -5.49 12.92 -9.42
C VAL A 122 -4.82 12.10 -8.32
N SER A 123 -5.40 12.09 -7.12
CA SER A 123 -4.91 11.38 -5.94
C SER A 123 -5.81 10.17 -5.63
N VAL A 124 -5.32 9.24 -4.81
CA VAL A 124 -6.14 8.13 -4.32
C VAL A 124 -7.06 8.63 -3.22
N ARG A 125 -8.32 8.19 -3.23
CA ARG A 125 -9.29 8.48 -2.17
C ARG A 125 -9.68 7.25 -1.38
N LYS A 126 -9.85 6.11 -2.05
CA LYS A 126 -10.22 4.86 -1.41
C LYS A 126 -9.44 3.69 -1.95
N HIS A 127 -9.10 2.77 -1.05
CA HIS A 127 -8.46 1.50 -1.34
C HIS A 127 -9.49 0.38 -1.13
N PHE A 128 -9.59 -0.54 -2.08
CA PHE A 128 -10.49 -1.70 -1.98
C PHE A 128 -9.68 -2.96 -1.76
N TRP A 129 -9.89 -3.58 -0.61
CA TRP A 129 -9.12 -4.71 -0.11
C TRP A 129 -9.89 -6.02 -0.28
N LYS A 130 -9.17 -7.06 -0.69
CA LYS A 130 -9.71 -8.41 -0.85
C LYS A 130 -8.81 -9.44 -0.22
N TRP A 131 -9.42 -10.46 0.36
CA TRP A 131 -8.73 -11.68 0.77
C TRP A 131 -8.68 -12.64 -0.42
N VAL A 132 -7.48 -13.01 -0.85
CA VAL A 132 -7.27 -13.96 -1.95
C VAL A 132 -6.38 -15.11 -1.49
N SER A 133 -6.49 -16.26 -2.13
CA SER A 133 -5.54 -17.37 -1.89
C SER A 133 -4.13 -16.94 -2.27
N SER A 134 -3.15 -17.32 -1.44
CA SER A 134 -1.72 -17.09 -1.68
C SER A 134 -1.26 -17.57 -3.08
N ASP A 135 -1.87 -18.63 -3.62
CA ASP A 135 -1.59 -19.17 -4.95
C ASP A 135 -1.94 -18.20 -6.10
N SER A 136 -2.89 -17.28 -5.86
CA SER A 136 -3.36 -16.34 -6.88
C SER A 136 -2.40 -15.18 -7.16
N LEU A 137 -1.34 -15.03 -6.35
CA LEU A 137 -0.33 -13.98 -6.51
C LEU A 137 0.83 -14.35 -7.47
N HIS A 138 0.86 -15.57 -7.99
CA HIS A 138 1.97 -16.11 -8.80
C HIS A 138 1.70 -16.26 -10.31
N SER A 139 0.74 -15.52 -10.90
CA SER A 139 0.58 -15.47 -12.38
C SER A 139 1.46 -14.44 -13.07
#